data_AF-A0ABC9NI56-F1
#
_entry.id   AF-A0ABC9NI56-F1
#
_cell.length_a   1.000
_cell.length_b   1.000
_cell.length_c   1.000
_cell.angle_alpha   90.00
_cell.angle_beta   90.00
_cell.angle_gamma   90.00
#
_symmetry.space_group_name_H-M   'P 1'
#
loop_
_entity.id
_entity.type
_entity.pdbx_description
1 polymer ?
#
loop_
_entity_poly.entity_id
_entity_poly.type
_entity_poly.pdbx_seq_one_letter_code
_entity_poly.pdbx_strand_id
1 'polypeptide(L)'
;MKILKTLYTATLCAAMAVSTSSCLNSWLDQSPADGIDAETAIKNSDDLANVRTGLYAAVKGNSSLINYYGRLMFVYGDMRGEDIQYEY
;
A
#
# COMPACT_ATOMS: atom_id res chain seq x y z
N MET A 1 -11.79 -57.26 -5.03
CA MET A 1 -11.71 -56.28 -3.92
C MET A 1 -10.43 -55.43 -3.90
N LYS A 2 -9.27 -55.91 -4.38
CA LYS A 2 -8.01 -55.14 -4.35
C LYS A 2 -8.03 -53.89 -5.25
N ILE A 3 -8.50 -54.03 -6.49
CA ILE A 3 -8.56 -52.93 -7.48
C ILE A 3 -9.48 -51.78 -7.02
N LEU A 4 -10.64 -52.10 -6.45
CA LEU A 4 -11.56 -51.09 -5.88
C LEU A 4 -10.93 -50.34 -4.71
N LYS A 5 -10.20 -51.03 -3.81
CA LYS A 5 -9.45 -50.35 -2.73
C LYS A 5 -8.37 -49.43 -3.28
N THR A 6 -7.62 -49.88 -4.29
CA THR A 6 -6.58 -49.06 -4.92
C THR A 6 -7.15 -47.82 -5.61
N LEU A 7 -8.30 -47.95 -6.27
CA LEU A 7 -9.01 -46.81 -6.87
C LEU A 7 -9.48 -45.81 -5.81
N TYR A 8 -10.09 -46.28 -4.71
CA TYR A 8 -10.52 -45.42 -3.60
C TYR A 8 -9.35 -44.67 -2.96
N THR A 9 -8.23 -45.35 -2.71
CA THR A 9 -7.02 -44.71 -2.16
C THR A 9 -6.41 -43.70 -3.13
N ALA A 10 -6.40 -44.00 -4.43
CA ALA A 10 -5.91 -43.08 -5.44
C ALA A 10 -6.78 -41.80 -5.53
N THR A 11 -8.11 -41.94 -5.48
CA THR A 11 -9.03 -40.79 -5.46
C THR A 11 -8.88 -39.94 -4.19
N LEU A 12 -8.64 -40.56 -3.04
CA LEU A 12 -8.41 -39.84 -1.79
C LEU A 12 -7.09 -39.05 -1.83
N CYS A 13 -6.01 -39.64 -2.34
CA CYS A 13 -4.73 -38.97 -2.52
C CYS A 13 -4.81 -37.80 -3.51
N ALA A 14 -5.56 -37.96 -4.60
CA ALA A 14 -5.81 -36.89 -5.55
C ALA A 14 -6.57 -35.72 -4.91
N ALA A 15 -7.60 -36.00 -4.11
CA ALA A 15 -8.34 -34.97 -3.39
C ALA A 15 -7.47 -34.21 -2.39
N MET A 16 -6.58 -34.90 -1.66
CA MET A 16 -5.63 -34.26 -0.73
C MET A 16 -4.57 -33.41 -1.44
N ALA A 17 -4.12 -33.81 -2.63
CA ALA A 17 -3.18 -33.01 -3.43
C ALA A 17 -3.81 -31.73 -3.97
N VAL A 18 -5.11 -31.75 -4.29
CA VAL A 18 -5.87 -30.56 -4.72
C VAL A 18 -6.17 -29.64 -3.54
N SER A 19 -6.41 -30.18 -2.34
CA SER A 19 -6.66 -29.34 -1.16
C SER A 19 -5.41 -28.61 -0.64
N THR A 20 -4.21 -29.09 -0.97
CA THR A 20 -2.95 -28.42 -0.60
C THR A 20 -2.43 -27.48 -1.68
N SER A 21 -3.02 -27.49 -2.89
CA SER A 21 -2.63 -26.58 -3.97
C SER A 21 -3.16 -25.16 -3.79
N SER A 22 -4.13 -24.93 -2.91
CA SER A 22 -4.62 -23.58 -2.57
C SER A 22 -3.58 -22.70 -1.89
N CYS A 23 -2.46 -23.27 -1.42
CA CYS A 23 -1.32 -22.53 -0.86
C CYS A 23 -0.20 -22.26 -1.88
N LEU A 24 -0.36 -22.70 -3.14
CA LEU A 24 0.67 -22.55 -4.16
C LEU A 24 0.38 -21.35 -5.07
N ASN A 25 1.40 -20.52 -5.22
CA ASN A 25 1.48 -19.26 -5.98
C ASN A 25 0.59 -18.12 -5.45
N SER A 26 1.23 -17.14 -4.82
CA SER A 26 0.68 -15.81 -4.54
C SER A 26 -0.62 -15.76 -3.71
N TRP A 27 -0.99 -16.84 -3.02
CA TRP A 27 -2.14 -16.87 -2.10
C TRP A 27 -2.12 -15.72 -1.08
N LEU A 28 -0.92 -15.37 -0.60
CA LEU A 28 -0.74 -14.28 0.37
C LEU A 28 -0.51 -12.91 -0.28
N ASP A 29 -0.38 -12.84 -1.60
CA ASP A 29 -0.14 -11.56 -2.28
C ASP A 29 -1.46 -10.78 -2.32
N GLN A 30 -1.50 -9.73 -1.51
CA GLN A 30 -2.62 -8.81 -1.45
C GLN A 30 -2.27 -7.56 -2.25
N SER A 31 -3.15 -7.16 -3.18
CA SER A 31 -3.08 -5.83 -3.76
C SER A 31 -3.73 -4.84 -2.80
N PRO A 32 -3.12 -3.67 -2.54
CA PRO A 32 -3.80 -2.61 -1.81
C PRO A 32 -5.07 -2.19 -2.55
N ALA A 33 -6.16 -1.94 -1.81
CA ALA A 33 -7.44 -1.52 -2.39
C ALA A 33 -7.35 -0.13 -3.05
N ASP A 34 -6.55 0.76 -2.47
CA ASP A 34 -6.50 2.18 -2.81
C ASP A 34 -5.08 2.65 -3.16
N GLY A 35 -4.16 1.72 -3.39
CA GLY A 35 -2.75 1.98 -3.68
C GLY A 35 -2.41 1.69 -5.14
N ILE A 36 -1.55 2.51 -5.73
CA ILE A 36 -0.88 2.15 -6.98
C ILE A 36 0.47 1.53 -6.64
N ASP A 37 0.79 0.41 -7.29
CA ASP A 37 2.09 -0.22 -7.13
C ASP A 37 3.19 0.73 -7.64
N ALA A 38 4.25 0.88 -6.84
CA ALA A 38 5.27 1.89 -7.09
C ALA A 38 6.06 1.65 -8.38
N GLU A 39 6.30 0.38 -8.72
CA GLU A 39 7.02 -0.01 -9.95
C GLU A 39 6.20 0.31 -11.21
N THR A 40 4.88 0.32 -11.07
CA THR A 40 3.95 0.58 -12.18
C THR A 40 3.26 1.94 -12.14
N ALA A 41 3.57 2.78 -11.14
CA ALA A 41 2.93 4.07 -10.92
C ALA A 41 3.27 5.13 -11.98
N ILE A 42 4.47 5.07 -12.59
CA ILE A 42 4.93 6.04 -13.59
C ILE A 42 5.49 5.27 -14.78
N LYS A 43 4.74 5.25 -15.89
CA LYS A 43 5.13 4.54 -17.11
C LYS A 43 5.34 5.48 -18.30
N ASN A 44 4.62 6.60 -18.33
CA ASN A 44 4.70 7.56 -19.43
C ASN A 44 4.57 9.01 -18.91
N SER A 45 4.66 9.97 -19.83
CA SER A 45 4.60 11.40 -19.51
C SER A 45 3.27 11.84 -18.91
N ASP A 46 2.17 11.15 -19.21
CA ASP A 46 0.84 11.55 -18.75
C ASP A 46 0.68 11.26 -17.25
N ASP A 47 1.35 10.22 -16.76
CA ASP A 47 1.40 9.87 -15.33
C ASP A 47 2.03 10.98 -14.48
N LEU A 48 2.93 11.80 -15.05
CA LEU A 48 3.57 12.91 -14.33
C LEU A 48 2.57 13.97 -13.87
N ALA A 49 1.42 14.12 -14.55
CA ALA A 49 0.39 15.06 -14.13
C ALA A 49 -0.21 14.67 -12.76
N ASN A 50 -0.41 13.37 -12.54
CA ASN A 50 -0.90 12.83 -11.28
C ASN A 50 0.18 12.95 -10.18
N VAL A 51 1.42 12.59 -10.50
CA VAL A 51 2.57 12.74 -9.58
C VAL A 51 2.72 14.18 -9.13
N ARG A 52 2.70 15.14 -10.07
CA ARG A 52 2.78 16.57 -9.78
C ARG A 52 1.67 17.01 -8.82
N THR A 53 0.44 16.58 -9.09
CA THR A 53 -0.72 16.93 -8.26
C THR A 53 -0.58 16.38 -6.85
N GLY A 54 -0.18 15.10 -6.71
CA GLY A 54 0.09 14.48 -5.41
C GLY A 54 1.22 15.18 -4.65
N LEU A 55 2.29 15.56 -5.34
CA LEU A 55 3.43 16.24 -4.73
C LEU A 55 3.06 17.64 -4.21
N TYR A 56 2.28 18.41 -4.97
CA TYR A 56 1.72 19.67 -4.47
C TYR A 56 0.79 19.47 -3.27
N ALA A 57 -0.07 18.44 -3.29
CA ALA A 57 -0.95 18.15 -2.17
C ALA A 57 -0.17 17.78 -0.89
N ALA A 58 0.91 17.01 -1.02
CA ALA A 58 1.76 16.62 0.10
C ALA A 58 2.54 17.81 0.69
N VAL A 59 3.04 18.72 -0.16
CA VAL A 59 3.91 19.82 0.25
C VAL A 59 3.12 21.03 0.76
N LYS A 60 2.08 21.45 0.03
CA LYS A 60 1.16 22.53 0.44
C LYS A 60 0.38 22.12 1.69
N GLY A 61 0.03 20.84 1.77
CA GLY A 61 -0.89 20.32 2.74
C GLY A 61 -2.37 20.60 2.42
N ASN A 62 -3.25 19.92 3.13
CA ASN A 62 -4.70 20.10 3.08
C ASN A 62 -5.28 20.15 4.52
N SER A 63 -6.60 20.26 4.67
CA SER A 63 -7.28 20.32 5.98
C SER A 63 -6.95 19.16 6.93
N SER A 64 -6.52 18.02 6.40
CA SER A 64 -6.17 16.81 7.15
C SER A 64 -4.67 16.48 7.11
N LEU A 65 -3.91 17.07 6.19
CA LEU A 65 -2.48 16.85 5.96
C LEU A 65 -1.73 18.18 6.03
N ILE A 66 -1.45 18.67 7.24
CA ILE A 66 -0.84 20.00 7.50
C ILE A 66 0.67 19.94 7.73
N ASN A 67 1.34 18.93 7.18
CA ASN A 67 2.64 18.47 7.69
C ASN A 67 3.85 19.30 7.24
N TYR A 68 3.81 20.07 6.14
CA TYR A 68 4.98 20.87 5.74
C TYR A 68 4.66 22.37 5.67
N TYR A 69 4.38 22.92 4.49
CA TYR A 69 3.96 24.32 4.36
C TYR A 69 2.55 24.57 4.90
N GLY A 70 1.76 23.52 5.17
CA GLY A 70 0.46 23.69 5.81
C GLY A 70 0.54 24.17 7.27
N ARG A 71 1.65 23.90 7.97
CA ARG A 71 1.84 24.33 9.37
C ARG A 71 3.28 24.25 9.86
N LEU A 72 3.91 23.07 9.79
CA LEU A 72 5.16 22.81 10.54
C LEU A 72 6.29 23.76 10.15
N MET A 73 6.43 24.08 8.87
CA MET A 73 7.48 24.98 8.40
C MET A 73 7.33 26.39 8.97
N PHE A 74 6.10 26.91 8.99
CA PHE A 74 5.80 28.24 9.52
C PHE A 74 5.91 28.27 11.04
N VAL A 75 5.28 27.32 11.75
CA VAL A 75 5.34 27.24 13.22
C VAL A 75 6.78 27.12 13.71
N TYR A 76 7.60 26.30 13.05
CA TYR A 76 9.01 26.19 13.40
C TYR A 76 9.74 27.52 13.21
N GLY A 77 9.51 28.22 12.11
CA GLY A 77 10.10 29.52 11.83
C GLY A 77 9.70 30.57 12.86
N ASP A 78 8.40 30.74 13.10
CA ASP A 78 7.86 31.77 13.98
C ASP A 78 8.25 31.54 15.45
N MET A 79 8.23 30.29 15.91
CA MET A 79 8.62 29.93 17.29
C MET A 79 10.13 30.02 17.53
N ARG A 80 10.94 30.00 16.46
CA ARG A 80 12.38 30.27 16.54
C ARG A 80 12.74 31.74 16.30
N GLY A 81 11.79 32.53 15.84
CA GLY A 81 11.90 33.97 15.74
C GLY A 81 11.67 34.66 17.08
N GLU A 82 11.55 35.98 17.04
CA GLU A 82 11.34 36.83 18.22
C GLU A 82 9.84 37.05 18.52
N ASP A 83 8.96 36.87 17.53
CA ASP A 83 7.56 37.33 17.59
C ASP A 83 6.63 36.40 18.40
N ILE A 84 7.00 35.12 18.53
CA ILE A 84 6.28 34.15 19.36
C ILE A 84 7.12 33.87 20.61
N GLN A 85 6.73 34.49 21.73
CA GLN A 85 7.33 34.25 23.04
C GLN A 85 6.32 33.63 24.00
N TYR A 86 6.80 32.83 24.95
CA TYR A 86 5.99 32.36 26.06
C TYR A 86 5.80 33.56 27.01
N GLU A 87 4.60 34.12 27.08
CA GLU A 87 4.27 35.11 28.10
C GLU A 87 4.31 34.41 29.47
N TYR A 88 5.13 34.94 30.39
CA TYR A 88 5.15 34.55 31.80
C TYR A 88 4.45 35.62 32.63
#